data_AF-A0A6L4ZU66-F1
#
_entry.id   AF-A0A6L4ZU66-F1
#
_cell.length_a   1.000
_cell.length_b   1.000
_cell.length_c   1.000
_cell.angle_alpha   90.00
_cell.angle_beta   90.00
_cell.angle_gamma   90.00
#
_symmetry.space_group_name_H-M   'P 1'
#
loop_
_entity.id
_entity.type
_entity.pdbx_description
1 polymer ?
#
loop_
_entity_poly.entity_id
_entity_poly.type
_entity_poly.pdbx_seq_one_letter_code
_entity_poly.pdbx_strand_id
1 'polypeptide(L)'
;MGIVTKLNFVNFSNDFNNSKIVIFQKNVATSYDELAIAWKTIENCGVGSTHPFDYPWDISVNAIDSFGNHTRKLLAAPGEAFEIKLGRSGYILVPSHTPAACSQEVEVLNTLARGSIYVGVYRNNKLIALKSNIVPKEKAVFRFNPSIWIGVASDIEQGQEINSATLSSSNTEIPLLGVAEADIEMRGGGAGLTSYPYSFNLTNVCYL
;
A
#
# COMPACT_ATOMS: atom_id res chain seq x y z
N MET A 1 -19.97 6.12 3.20
CA MET A 1 -19.20 5.89 1.96
C MET A 1 -17.87 6.57 2.16
N GLY A 2 -16.76 5.83 2.13
CA GLY A 2 -15.43 6.40 2.30
C GLY A 2 -15.06 7.36 1.17
N ILE A 3 -14.09 8.25 1.41
CA ILE A 3 -13.55 9.12 0.37
C ILE A 3 -12.78 8.25 -0.63
N VAL A 4 -12.94 8.53 -1.92
CA VAL A 4 -12.25 7.84 -3.01
C VAL A 4 -11.69 8.87 -3.98
N THR A 5 -10.44 8.71 -4.37
CA THR A 5 -9.83 9.44 -5.49
C THR A 5 -9.93 8.56 -6.74
N LYS A 6 -10.55 9.08 -7.79
CA LYS A 6 -10.65 8.40 -9.08
C LYS A 6 -9.38 8.64 -9.89
N LEU A 7 -8.67 7.57 -10.23
CA LEU A 7 -7.43 7.67 -10.99
C LEU A 7 -7.57 6.96 -12.31
N ASN A 8 -6.92 7.49 -13.34
CA ASN A 8 -6.87 6.85 -14.63
C ASN A 8 -5.42 6.83 -15.12
N PHE A 9 -4.86 5.63 -15.26
CA PHE A 9 -3.52 5.48 -15.80
C PHE A 9 -3.56 5.62 -17.33
N VAL A 10 -2.66 6.41 -17.91
CA VAL A 10 -2.59 6.66 -19.35
C VAL A 10 -1.18 6.32 -19.86
N ASN A 11 -1.08 5.37 -20.78
CA ASN A 11 0.22 4.96 -21.31
C ASN A 11 0.59 5.77 -22.57
N PHE A 12 1.49 6.75 -22.43
CA PHE A 12 2.14 7.45 -23.53
C PHE A 12 3.65 7.12 -23.63
N SER A 13 4.05 5.95 -23.14
CA SER A 13 5.43 5.48 -23.21
C SER A 13 5.81 5.03 -24.63
N ASN A 14 7.12 4.90 -24.86
CA ASN A 14 7.72 4.27 -26.03
C ASN A 14 7.97 2.77 -25.81
N ASP A 15 7.32 2.18 -24.80
CA ASP A 15 7.55 0.81 -24.38
C ASP A 15 6.68 -0.19 -25.17
N PHE A 16 7.29 -0.81 -26.18
CA PHE A 16 6.65 -1.87 -26.97
C PHE A 16 6.70 -3.25 -26.28
N ASN A 17 7.45 -3.40 -25.18
CA ASN A 17 7.48 -4.65 -24.40
C ASN A 17 6.28 -4.76 -23.45
N ASN A 18 5.45 -3.72 -23.37
CA ASN A 18 4.22 -3.70 -22.58
C ASN A 18 4.49 -4.03 -21.10
N SER A 19 5.47 -3.31 -20.52
CA SER A 19 5.91 -3.58 -19.15
C SER A 19 4.78 -3.41 -18.16
N LYS A 20 4.82 -4.21 -17.10
CA LYS A 20 3.85 -4.13 -16.01
C LYS A 20 4.14 -2.92 -15.13
N ILE A 21 3.07 -2.23 -14.74
CA ILE A 21 3.12 -1.08 -13.86
C ILE A 21 2.72 -1.52 -12.47
N VAL A 22 3.49 -1.12 -11.46
CA VAL A 22 3.23 -1.43 -10.05
C VAL A 22 2.92 -0.15 -9.30
N ILE A 23 1.85 -0.20 -8.50
CA ILE A 23 1.42 0.87 -7.61
C ILE A 23 1.43 0.32 -6.19
N PHE A 24 2.06 1.04 -5.27
CA PHE A 24 2.22 0.64 -3.88
C PHE A 24 2.26 1.85 -2.94
N GLN A 25 2.36 1.58 -1.65
CA GLN A 25 2.64 2.58 -0.63
C GLN A 25 3.78 2.14 0.27
N LYS A 26 4.39 3.12 0.93
CA LYS A 26 5.45 2.88 1.91
C LYS A 26 4.89 3.13 3.31
N ASN A 27 5.11 2.19 4.22
CA ASN A 27 4.98 2.48 5.65
C ASN A 27 6.16 3.38 6.06
N VAL A 28 5.87 4.61 6.44
CA VAL A 28 6.91 5.59 6.85
C VAL A 28 7.08 5.67 8.37
N ALA A 29 6.43 4.79 9.14
CA ALA A 29 6.60 4.69 10.60
C ALA A 29 7.81 3.83 11.00
N THR A 30 8.29 2.97 10.11
CA THR A 30 9.35 1.98 10.37
C THR A 30 10.59 2.25 9.50
N SER A 31 11.75 1.79 9.95
CA SER A 31 13.01 1.86 9.20
C SER A 31 13.11 0.74 8.15
N TYR A 32 14.15 0.87 7.31
CA TYR A 32 14.52 0.19 6.05
C TYR A 32 14.13 -1.28 5.75
N ASP A 33 13.69 -2.09 6.72
CA ASP A 33 13.51 -3.54 6.57
C ASP A 33 12.07 -3.97 6.21
N GLU A 34 11.09 -3.06 6.23
CA GLU A 34 9.72 -3.38 5.81
C GLU A 34 9.57 -3.25 4.29
N LEU A 35 9.31 -4.38 3.62
CA LEU A 35 9.11 -4.41 2.18
C LEU A 35 7.75 -3.79 1.83
N ALA A 36 7.74 -2.94 0.81
CA ALA A 36 6.50 -2.40 0.27
C ALA A 36 5.68 -3.53 -0.38
N ILE A 37 4.37 -3.40 -0.45
CA ILE A 37 3.50 -4.41 -1.06
C ILE A 37 2.84 -3.85 -2.31
N ALA A 38 2.85 -4.61 -3.40
CA ALA A 38 2.26 -4.26 -4.68
C ALA A 38 0.72 -4.20 -4.58
N TRP A 39 0.19 -3.06 -4.13
CA TRP A 39 -1.24 -2.87 -3.93
C TRP A 39 -2.05 -3.08 -5.22
N LYS A 40 -1.53 -2.58 -6.34
CA LYS A 40 -2.15 -2.74 -7.65
C LYS A 40 -1.08 -2.94 -8.73
N THR A 41 -1.30 -3.90 -9.60
CA THR A 41 -0.55 -4.05 -10.85
C THR A 41 -1.45 -3.70 -12.03
N ILE A 42 -0.89 -3.05 -13.04
CA ILE A 42 -1.54 -2.80 -14.32
C ILE A 42 -0.72 -3.53 -15.36
N GLU A 43 -1.37 -4.48 -16.02
CA GLU A 43 -0.77 -5.37 -17.01
C GLU A 43 -1.45 -5.17 -18.34
N ASN A 44 -0.71 -5.37 -19.41
CA ASN A 44 -1.22 -5.31 -20.77
C ASN A 44 -1.87 -3.97 -21.18
N CYS A 45 -1.44 -2.86 -20.59
CA CYS A 45 -1.92 -1.53 -20.96
C CYS A 45 -1.02 -0.96 -22.07
N GLY A 46 -1.39 -1.19 -23.33
CA GLY A 46 -0.60 -0.76 -24.49
C GLY A 46 -0.51 0.76 -24.66
N VAL A 47 0.41 1.21 -25.52
CA VAL A 47 0.59 2.63 -25.83
C VAL A 47 -0.71 3.23 -26.37
N GLY A 48 -1.10 4.39 -25.85
CA GLY A 48 -2.37 5.09 -26.12
C GLY A 48 -3.57 4.54 -25.34
N SER A 49 -3.42 3.46 -24.58
CA SER A 49 -4.50 2.88 -23.78
C SER A 49 -4.56 3.51 -22.39
N THR A 50 -5.72 3.33 -21.74
CA THR A 50 -5.96 3.81 -20.39
C THR A 50 -6.44 2.69 -19.45
N HIS A 51 -6.26 2.88 -18.16
CA HIS A 51 -6.70 1.95 -17.13
C HIS A 51 -7.27 2.71 -15.92
N PRO A 52 -8.60 2.83 -15.81
CA PRO A 52 -9.22 3.49 -14.66
C PRO A 52 -9.16 2.61 -13.40
N PHE A 53 -8.97 3.24 -12.25
CA PHE A 53 -9.03 2.58 -10.95
C PHE A 53 -9.31 3.57 -9.82
N ASP A 54 -9.91 3.04 -8.76
CA ASP A 54 -10.22 3.82 -7.56
C ASP A 54 -9.13 3.67 -6.50
N TYR A 55 -8.77 4.79 -5.88
CA TYR A 55 -7.96 4.85 -4.67
C TYR A 55 -8.85 5.20 -3.47
N PRO A 56 -9.30 4.21 -2.67
CA PRO A 56 -10.02 4.48 -1.45
C PRO A 56 -9.08 4.90 -0.32
N TRP A 57 -9.45 5.94 0.40
CA TRP A 57 -8.65 6.47 1.51
C TRP A 57 -8.69 5.58 2.75
N ASP A 58 -9.80 4.87 2.93
CA ASP A 58 -10.02 3.97 4.06
C ASP A 58 -9.04 2.78 4.03
N ILE A 59 -8.42 2.53 5.18
CA ILE A 59 -7.62 1.33 5.43
C ILE A 59 -8.27 0.48 6.51
N SER A 60 -7.87 -0.78 6.56
CA SER A 60 -8.26 -1.69 7.63
C SER A 60 -7.07 -2.50 8.11
N VAL A 61 -7.10 -2.92 9.37
CA VAL A 61 -6.07 -3.73 10.01
C VAL A 61 -6.61 -5.08 10.42
N ASN A 62 -5.76 -6.11 10.37
CA ASN A 62 -6.02 -7.43 10.94
C ASN A 62 -4.77 -7.97 11.62
N ALA A 63 -4.92 -8.98 12.48
CA ALA A 63 -3.80 -9.82 12.88
C ALA A 63 -3.88 -11.20 12.26
N ILE A 64 -2.70 -11.79 12.11
CA ILE A 64 -2.48 -13.13 11.57
C ILE A 64 -1.65 -13.88 12.61
N ASP A 65 -2.12 -15.04 13.04
CA ASP A 65 -1.35 -15.88 13.97
C ASP A 65 -0.27 -16.71 13.25
N SER A 66 0.55 -17.44 14.02
CA SER A 66 1.62 -18.28 13.49
C SER A 66 1.15 -19.47 12.64
N PHE A 67 -0.15 -19.74 12.61
CA PHE A 67 -0.76 -20.81 11.81
C PHE A 67 -1.44 -20.27 10.55
N GLY A 68 -1.36 -18.95 10.30
CA GLY A 68 -2.00 -18.30 9.16
C GLY A 68 -3.48 -18.02 9.37
N ASN A 69 -4.02 -18.09 10.59
CA ASN A 69 -5.40 -17.69 10.85
C ASN A 69 -5.51 -16.16 10.94
N HIS A 70 -6.52 -15.61 10.28
CA HIS A 70 -6.77 -14.17 10.26
C HIS A 70 -7.89 -13.79 11.23
N THR A 71 -7.67 -12.74 12.02
CA THR A 71 -8.78 -12.05 12.69
C THR A 71 -9.64 -11.32 11.68
N ARG A 72 -10.86 -10.92 12.09
CA ARG A 72 -11.64 -9.92 11.33
C ARG A 72 -10.80 -8.66 11.08
N LYS A 73 -11.03 -8.02 9.93
CA LYS A 73 -10.49 -6.69 9.63
C LYS A 73 -11.30 -5.63 10.36
N LEU A 74 -10.62 -4.64 10.92
CA LEU A 74 -11.24 -3.44 11.48
C LEU A 74 -10.82 -2.22 10.66
N LEU A 75 -11.77 -1.33 10.35
CA LEU A 75 -11.46 -0.03 9.78
C LEU A 75 -10.49 0.70 10.72
N ALA A 76 -9.51 1.40 10.14
CA ALA A 76 -8.53 2.15 10.90
C ALA A 76 -8.31 3.55 10.30
N ALA A 77 -8.16 4.53 11.17
CA ALA A 77 -7.78 5.90 10.86
C ALA A 77 -6.52 6.31 11.63
N PRO A 78 -5.72 7.27 11.12
CA PRO A 78 -4.58 7.82 11.86
C PRO A 78 -4.99 8.29 13.27
N GLY A 79 -4.19 7.93 14.27
CA GLY A 79 -4.45 8.19 15.69
C GLY A 79 -5.20 7.07 16.41
N GLU A 80 -5.71 6.07 15.70
CA GLU A 80 -6.35 4.90 16.31
C GLU A 80 -5.34 3.82 16.71
N ALA A 81 -5.64 3.14 17.81
CA ALA A 81 -4.88 1.98 18.26
C ALA A 81 -5.79 0.77 18.51
N PHE A 82 -5.20 -0.41 18.35
CA PHE A 82 -5.87 -1.69 18.49
C PHE A 82 -5.04 -2.63 19.34
N GLU A 83 -5.69 -3.67 19.87
CA GLU A 83 -5.07 -4.69 20.71
C GLU A 83 -5.47 -6.08 20.22
N ILE A 84 -4.51 -6.99 20.20
CA ILE A 84 -4.78 -8.42 20.07
C ILE A 84 -4.91 -9.04 21.44
N LYS A 85 -6.06 -9.68 21.67
CA LYS A 85 -6.41 -10.36 22.93
C LYS A 85 -6.77 -11.82 22.67
N LEU A 86 -6.64 -12.65 23.71
CA LEU A 86 -7.21 -13.99 23.71
C LEU A 86 -8.72 -13.91 23.93
N GLY A 87 -9.50 -14.28 22.93
CA GLY A 87 -10.93 -14.48 23.02
C GLY A 87 -11.30 -15.88 23.50
N ARG A 88 -12.58 -16.25 23.39
CA ARG A 88 -13.09 -17.57 23.84
C ARG A 88 -12.57 -18.74 23.00
N SER A 89 -12.37 -18.53 21.70
CA SER A 89 -12.03 -19.59 20.74
C SER A 89 -10.79 -19.28 19.89
N GLY A 90 -10.04 -18.23 20.24
CA GLY A 90 -8.89 -17.77 19.44
C GLY A 90 -8.60 -16.29 19.65
N TYR A 91 -7.66 -15.76 18.89
CA TYR A 91 -7.27 -14.36 18.98
C TYR A 91 -8.32 -13.44 18.36
N ILE A 92 -8.53 -12.29 18.99
CA ILE A 92 -9.42 -11.24 18.50
C ILE A 92 -8.67 -9.93 18.41
N LEU A 93 -8.94 -9.18 17.34
CA LEU A 93 -8.55 -7.78 17.21
C LEU A 93 -9.69 -6.90 17.67
N VAL A 94 -9.38 -6.00 18.59
CA VAL A 94 -10.32 -5.05 19.17
C VAL A 94 -9.70 -3.65 19.21
N PRO A 95 -10.51 -2.58 19.15
CA PRO A 95 -10.02 -1.24 19.44
C PRO A 95 -9.41 -1.17 20.85
N SER A 96 -8.33 -0.41 21.00
CA SER A 96 -7.74 -0.11 22.31
C SER A 96 -8.58 0.95 23.03
N HIS A 97 -8.47 0.98 24.36
CA HIS A 97 -9.05 2.06 25.17
C HIS A 97 -8.23 3.35 25.13
N THR A 98 -6.97 3.26 24.69
CA THR A 98 -6.07 4.40 24.52
C THR A 98 -5.83 4.63 23.04
N PRO A 99 -5.77 5.89 22.56
CA PRO A 99 -5.39 6.18 21.18
C PRO A 99 -3.93 5.79 20.90
N ALA A 100 -3.53 5.84 19.63
CA ALA A 100 -2.13 5.71 19.25
C ALA A 100 -1.28 6.79 19.93
N ALA A 101 -0.01 6.50 20.20
CA ALA A 101 0.91 7.46 20.80
C ALA A 101 1.21 8.63 19.85
N CYS A 102 1.14 8.39 18.54
CA CYS A 102 1.25 9.41 17.50
C CYS A 102 -0.07 9.53 16.72
N SER A 103 -0.59 10.75 16.59
CA SER A 103 -1.88 11.00 15.91
C SER A 103 -1.86 10.75 14.39
N GLN A 104 -0.69 10.50 13.82
CA GLN A 104 -0.51 10.17 12.40
C GLN A 104 -0.34 8.67 12.15
N GLU A 105 -0.32 7.87 13.21
CA GLU A 105 -0.03 6.43 13.15
C GLU A 105 -1.25 5.59 13.48
N VAL A 106 -1.30 4.40 12.92
CA VAL A 106 -2.16 3.31 13.36
C VAL A 106 -1.30 2.31 14.11
N GLU A 107 -1.71 1.98 15.34
CA GLU A 107 -0.96 1.07 16.20
C GLU A 107 -1.73 -0.22 16.47
N VAL A 108 -1.04 -1.36 16.50
CA VAL A 108 -1.60 -2.64 16.93
C VAL A 108 -0.67 -3.28 17.96
N LEU A 109 -1.12 -3.34 19.22
CA LEU A 109 -0.39 -3.93 20.34
C LEU A 109 -0.70 -5.41 20.48
N ASN A 110 0.33 -6.25 20.52
CA ASN A 110 0.18 -7.65 20.91
C ASN A 110 0.09 -7.75 22.44
N THR A 111 -1.11 -7.97 22.99
CA THR A 111 -1.31 -8.12 24.45
C THR A 111 -1.31 -9.58 24.93
N LEU A 112 -1.04 -10.54 24.03
CA LEU A 112 -1.00 -11.96 24.37
C LEU A 112 0.16 -12.23 25.35
N ALA A 113 0.01 -13.24 26.20
CA ALA A 113 1.08 -13.63 27.12
C ALA A 113 2.27 -14.31 26.42
N ARG A 114 2.03 -14.91 25.25
CA ARG A 114 3.02 -15.64 24.44
C ARG A 114 2.60 -15.67 22.98
N GLY A 115 3.57 -15.92 22.10
CA GLY A 115 3.37 -16.04 20.65
C GLY A 115 3.54 -14.70 19.94
N SER A 116 4.19 -14.75 18.78
CA SER A 116 4.24 -13.63 17.85
C SER A 116 3.02 -13.65 16.92
N ILE A 117 2.70 -12.49 16.40
CA ILE A 117 1.69 -12.31 15.37
C ILE A 117 2.28 -11.53 14.20
N TYR A 118 1.58 -11.55 13.08
CA TYR A 118 1.73 -10.58 12.00
C TYR A 118 0.55 -9.62 12.06
N VAL A 119 0.76 -8.40 11.56
CA VAL A 119 -0.29 -7.40 11.41
C VAL A 119 -0.30 -6.92 9.97
N GLY A 120 -1.42 -7.11 9.30
CA GLY A 120 -1.63 -6.67 7.92
C GLY A 120 -2.47 -5.42 7.86
N VAL A 121 -2.10 -4.49 6.98
CA VAL A 121 -2.91 -3.32 6.60
C VAL A 121 -3.46 -3.54 5.20
N TYR A 122 -4.73 -3.22 4.99
CA TYR A 122 -5.42 -3.44 3.72
C TYR A 122 -6.11 -2.17 3.24
N ARG A 123 -6.04 -1.92 1.94
CA ARG A 123 -6.86 -0.95 1.22
C ARG A 123 -7.73 -1.68 0.22
N ASN A 124 -9.04 -1.48 0.30
CA ASN A 124 -10.02 -2.20 -0.53
C ASN A 124 -9.82 -3.73 -0.49
N ASN A 125 -9.63 -4.28 0.71
CA ASN A 125 -9.32 -5.69 0.96
C ASN A 125 -8.00 -6.24 0.39
N LYS A 126 -7.17 -5.40 -0.27
CA LYS A 126 -5.84 -5.78 -0.75
C LYS A 126 -4.77 -5.35 0.23
N LEU A 127 -3.81 -6.23 0.50
CA LEU A 127 -2.71 -5.98 1.43
C LEU A 127 -1.82 -4.84 0.90
N ILE A 128 -1.44 -3.90 1.78
CA ILE A 128 -0.58 -2.75 1.44
C ILE A 128 0.64 -2.61 2.36
N ALA A 129 0.60 -3.23 3.54
CA ALA A 129 1.74 -3.38 4.45
C ALA A 129 1.55 -4.62 5.31
N LEU A 130 2.65 -5.24 5.70
CA LEU A 130 2.67 -6.41 6.58
C LEU A 130 3.84 -6.28 7.53
N LYS A 131 3.54 -6.22 8.83
CA LYS A 131 4.57 -6.27 9.86
C LYS A 131 4.57 -7.65 10.51
N SER A 132 5.72 -8.29 10.49
CA SER A 132 5.93 -9.64 11.02
C SER A 132 6.54 -9.63 12.42
N ASN A 133 6.50 -10.79 13.08
CA ASN A 133 7.23 -11.06 14.32
C ASN A 133 6.90 -10.12 15.49
N ILE A 134 5.66 -9.64 15.61
CA ILE A 134 5.24 -8.78 16.71
C ILE A 134 5.07 -9.65 17.97
N VAL A 135 6.04 -9.63 18.87
CA VAL A 135 6.01 -10.46 20.09
C VAL A 135 5.17 -9.80 21.20
N PRO A 136 4.85 -10.49 22.31
CA PRO A 136 4.11 -9.91 23.42
C PRO A 136 4.65 -8.55 23.87
N LYS A 137 3.72 -7.60 24.11
CA LYS A 137 3.96 -6.22 24.52
C LYS A 137 4.56 -5.30 23.45
N GLU A 138 4.86 -5.82 22.25
CA GLU A 138 5.29 -5.00 21.13
C GLU A 138 4.12 -4.48 20.29
N LYS A 139 4.39 -3.38 19.58
CA LYS A 139 3.44 -2.73 18.68
C LYS A 139 3.88 -2.88 17.22
N ALA A 140 2.92 -3.23 16.37
CA ALA A 140 3.00 -2.85 14.97
C ALA A 140 2.55 -1.38 14.82
N VAL A 141 3.27 -0.62 14.01
CA VAL A 141 3.05 0.82 13.84
C VAL A 141 3.07 1.10 12.35
N PHE A 142 2.03 1.77 11.86
CA PHE A 142 1.86 2.09 10.44
C PHE A 142 1.56 3.57 10.25
N ARG A 143 2.23 4.20 9.30
CA ARG A 143 1.94 5.55 8.82
C ARG A 143 2.08 5.58 7.32
N PHE A 144 1.07 6.11 6.64
CA PHE A 144 1.08 6.28 5.18
C PHE A 144 0.91 7.75 4.87
N ASN A 145 1.78 8.27 4.01
CA ASN A 145 1.57 9.58 3.41
C ASN A 145 0.34 9.55 2.49
N PRO A 146 -0.33 10.69 2.25
CA PRO A 146 -1.42 10.81 1.29
C PRO A 146 -0.89 10.79 -0.16
N SER A 147 -0.11 9.77 -0.50
CA SER A 147 0.56 9.59 -1.78
C SER A 147 0.55 8.10 -2.18
N ILE A 148 0.74 7.86 -3.47
CA ILE A 148 1.07 6.53 -3.99
C ILE A 148 2.46 6.56 -4.60
N TRP A 149 3.12 5.41 -4.62
CA TRP A 149 4.33 5.21 -5.41
C TRP A 149 3.97 4.39 -6.63
N ILE A 150 4.49 4.78 -7.79
CA ILE A 150 4.28 4.12 -9.08
C ILE A 150 5.61 3.88 -9.77
N GLY A 151 5.73 2.74 -10.46
CA GLY A 151 6.90 2.39 -11.24
C GLY A 151 6.64 1.24 -12.20
N VAL A 152 7.70 0.84 -12.90
CA VAL A 152 7.70 -0.29 -13.83
C VAL A 152 8.41 -1.48 -13.20
N ALA A 153 7.82 -2.67 -13.27
CA ALA A 153 8.40 -3.90 -12.73
C ALA A 153 8.07 -5.10 -13.63
N SER A 154 9.04 -5.98 -13.86
CA SER A 154 8.90 -7.12 -14.79
C SER A 154 8.16 -8.31 -14.15
N ASP A 155 8.41 -8.58 -12.86
CA ASP A 155 8.03 -9.84 -12.21
C ASP A 155 7.40 -9.60 -10.83
N ILE A 156 6.38 -8.73 -10.77
CA ILE A 156 5.63 -8.48 -9.54
C ILE A 156 4.16 -8.75 -9.78
N GLU A 157 3.55 -9.56 -8.93
CA GLU A 157 2.10 -9.74 -8.89
C GLU A 157 1.47 -8.87 -7.80
N GLN A 158 0.20 -8.57 -7.96
CA GLN A 158 -0.55 -7.82 -6.96
C GLN A 158 -0.56 -8.57 -5.61
N GLY A 159 -0.20 -7.87 -4.54
CA GLY A 159 -0.13 -8.40 -3.18
C GLY A 159 1.24 -9.00 -2.82
N GLN A 160 2.19 -9.08 -3.75
CA GLN A 160 3.55 -9.51 -3.46
C GLN A 160 4.37 -8.40 -2.81
N GLU A 161 5.32 -8.81 -1.97
CA GLU A 161 6.35 -7.92 -1.42
C GLU A 161 7.29 -7.46 -2.54
N ILE A 162 7.58 -6.17 -2.55
CA ILE A 162 8.47 -5.51 -3.49
C ILE A 162 9.83 -5.41 -2.83
N ASN A 163 10.79 -6.20 -3.31
CA ASN A 163 12.18 -6.13 -2.85
C ASN A 163 12.77 -4.74 -3.14
N SER A 164 13.59 -4.22 -2.23
CA SER A 164 14.33 -2.96 -2.37
C SER A 164 15.16 -2.87 -3.67
N ALA A 165 15.65 -4.00 -4.19
CA ALA A 165 16.32 -4.06 -5.50
C ALA A 165 15.38 -3.67 -6.65
N THR A 166 14.13 -4.12 -6.62
CA THR A 166 13.09 -3.75 -7.60
C THR A 166 12.56 -2.33 -7.36
N LEU A 167 12.68 -1.81 -6.13
CA LEU A 167 12.37 -0.41 -5.80
C LEU A 167 13.42 0.59 -6.31
N SER A 168 14.60 0.14 -6.73
CA SER A 168 15.75 1.01 -7.07
C SER A 168 15.72 1.60 -8.49
N SER A 169 14.84 1.10 -9.36
CA SER A 169 14.60 1.64 -10.70
C SER A 169 13.41 2.61 -10.71
N SER A 170 13.66 3.89 -11.00
CA SER A 170 12.70 4.92 -11.45
C SER A 170 11.25 4.82 -10.91
N ASN A 171 11.10 4.85 -9.59
CA ASN A 171 9.78 5.01 -8.96
C ASN A 171 9.47 6.49 -8.75
N THR A 172 8.21 6.87 -8.91
CA THR A 172 7.73 8.23 -8.67
C THR A 172 6.71 8.23 -7.55
N GLU A 173 6.86 9.15 -6.60
CA GLU A 173 5.83 9.46 -5.61
C GLU A 173 4.83 10.45 -6.21
N ILE A 174 3.55 10.10 -6.16
CA ILE A 174 2.44 10.92 -6.64
C ILE A 174 1.60 11.33 -5.42
N PRO A 175 1.62 12.60 -5.00
CA PRO A 175 0.77 13.10 -3.93
C PRO A 175 -0.69 13.13 -4.38
N LEU A 176 -1.60 12.69 -3.51
CA LEU A 176 -3.05 12.61 -3.77
C LEU A 176 -3.87 13.49 -2.84
N LEU A 177 -3.23 14.22 -1.91
CA LEU A 177 -3.95 15.08 -0.97
C LEU A 177 -4.78 16.12 -1.73
N GLY A 178 -6.08 16.14 -1.47
CA GLY A 178 -7.04 17.06 -2.10
C GLY A 178 -7.46 16.66 -3.52
N VAL A 179 -6.91 15.58 -4.10
CA VAL A 179 -7.26 15.13 -5.46
C VAL A 179 -8.56 14.31 -5.41
N ALA A 180 -9.56 14.75 -6.15
CA ALA A 180 -10.81 14.02 -6.36
C ALA A 180 -10.70 13.08 -7.57
N GLU A 181 -10.13 13.56 -8.67
CA GLU A 181 -9.96 12.83 -9.92
C GLU A 181 -8.70 13.30 -10.65
N ALA A 182 -7.97 12.38 -11.30
CA ALA A 182 -6.80 12.73 -12.12
C ALA A 182 -6.37 11.61 -13.07
N ASP A 183 -5.63 11.99 -14.11
CA ASP A 183 -4.87 11.07 -14.94
C ASP A 183 -3.44 10.91 -14.42
N ILE A 184 -2.88 9.70 -14.52
CA ILE A 184 -1.46 9.42 -14.31
C ILE A 184 -0.86 9.06 -15.66
N GLU A 185 -0.17 10.01 -16.27
CA GLU A 185 0.49 9.81 -17.57
C GLU A 185 1.87 9.20 -17.39
N MET A 186 2.07 8.05 -18.03
CA MET A 186 3.38 7.42 -18.18
C MET A 186 4.02 7.82 -19.51
N ARG A 187 5.28 8.25 -19.47
CA ARG A 187 6.10 8.55 -20.64
C ARG A 187 7.49 7.91 -20.50
N GLY A 188 8.29 7.94 -21.56
CA GLY A 188 9.62 7.33 -21.58
C GLY A 188 9.59 5.85 -21.95
N GLY A 189 10.59 5.07 -21.55
CA GLY A 189 10.78 3.69 -21.97
C GLY A 189 11.36 3.56 -23.38
N GLY A 190 11.27 2.34 -23.93
CA GLY A 190 11.81 1.96 -25.24
C GLY A 190 13.12 1.16 -25.15
N ALA A 191 13.63 0.73 -26.30
CA ALA A 191 14.87 -0.04 -26.41
C ALA A 191 15.91 0.71 -27.26
N GLY A 192 17.19 0.51 -26.96
CA GLY A 192 18.31 1.07 -27.73
C GLY A 192 18.58 2.55 -27.44
N LEU A 193 19.19 3.25 -28.42
CA LEU A 193 19.70 4.62 -28.27
C LEU A 193 18.60 5.68 -28.06
N THR A 194 17.33 5.32 -28.25
CA THR A 194 16.15 6.18 -28.04
C THR A 194 15.43 5.88 -26.73
N SER A 195 16.02 5.06 -25.84
CA SER A 195 15.46 4.76 -24.53
C SER A 195 15.56 5.97 -23.61
N TYR A 196 14.43 6.38 -23.04
CA TYR A 196 14.36 7.42 -22.00
C TYR A 196 13.89 6.81 -20.68
N PRO A 197 14.30 7.35 -19.51
CA PRO A 197 13.75 6.91 -18.23
C PRO A 197 12.22 7.03 -18.22
N TYR A 198 11.55 6.08 -17.57
CA TYR A 198 10.12 6.20 -17.32
C TYR A 198 9.86 7.42 -16.43
N SER A 199 8.80 8.16 -16.74
CA SER A 199 8.28 9.24 -15.90
C SER A 199 6.78 9.14 -15.75
N PHE A 200 6.29 9.49 -14.56
CA PHE A 200 4.88 9.49 -14.21
C PHE A 200 4.49 10.88 -13.73
N ASN A 201 3.46 11.46 -14.32
CA ASN A 201 2.99 12.79 -13.95
C ASN A 201 1.47 12.79 -13.78
N LEU A 202 1.01 13.55 -12.80
CA LEU A 202 -0.41 13.78 -12.59
C LEU A 202 -0.88 14.86 -13.56
N THR A 203 -1.91 14.57 -14.36
CA THR A 203 -2.53 15.50 -15.30
C THR A 203 -4.05 15.50 -15.13
N ASN A 204 -4.75 16.45 -15.75
CA ASN A 204 -6.22 16.56 -15.71
C ASN A 204 -6.79 16.50 -14.27
N VAL A 205 -6.15 17.20 -13.34
CA VAL A 205 -6.44 17.10 -11.90
C VAL A 205 -7.67 17.92 -11.52
N CYS A 206 -8.65 17.24 -10.92
CA CYS A 206 -9.78 17.84 -10.23
C CYS A 206 -9.56 17.73 -8.71
N TYR A 207 -9.76 18.84 -7.99
CA TYR A 207 -9.63 18.89 -6.54
C TYR A 207 -11.00 18.80 -5.84
N LEU A 208 -10.98 18.33 -4.58
CA LEU A 208 -12.15 18.25 -3.68
C LEU A 208 -12.69 19.62 -3.27
#